data_AF-A0A9E1AGA8-F1
#
_entry.id   AF-A0A9E1AGA8-F1
#
_cell.length_a   1.000
_cell.length_b   1.000
_cell.length_c   1.000
_cell.angle_alpha   90.00
_cell.angle_beta   90.00
_cell.angle_gamma   90.00
#
_symmetry.space_group_name_H-M   'P 1'
#
loop_
_entity.id
_entity.type
_entity.pdbx_description
1 polymer ?
#
loop_
_entity_poly.entity_id
_entity_poly.type
_entity_poly.pdbx_seq_one_letter_code
_entity_poly.pdbx_strand_id
1 'polypeptide(L)'
;MFEATLRNRSQPELGTLTVTFPIPEERYENVIFALKNLQIGDAGKQDCCIDSIHAPNCPAMCRMSGTLANVDELDWLGKKLESFDQYELLQFSAAAERFGLYSADEMIDLSFCANEMTVISDFSDLGKVGRKHYLTVHGAADTEELETLDGKELAQALISGQPGTVTQFGVVYNNGVRLEPVYNRKQLPQNWIAETCIMEVEIGTKGAEAANAHE
;
A
#
# COMPACT_ATOMS: atom_id res chain seq x y z
N MET A 1 7.18 4.99 6.47
CA MET A 1 8.55 4.48 6.69
C MET A 1 8.52 3.16 7.46
N PHE A 2 9.28 2.17 6.99
CA PHE A 2 9.46 0.87 7.66
C PHE A 2 10.90 0.39 7.48
N GLU A 3 11.34 -0.56 8.29
CA GLU A 3 12.64 -1.22 8.14
C GLU A 3 12.43 -2.68 7.75
N ALA A 4 13.20 -3.16 6.78
CA ALA A 4 13.19 -4.57 6.39
C ALA A 4 14.58 -5.17 6.54
N THR A 5 14.65 -6.33 7.18
CA THR A 5 15.86 -7.16 7.21
C THR A 5 15.81 -8.10 6.02
N LEU A 6 16.77 -7.97 5.12
CA LEU A 6 16.86 -8.70 3.86
C LEU A 6 18.01 -9.69 3.89
N ARG A 7 17.83 -10.83 3.24
CA ARG A 7 18.87 -11.86 3.13
C ARG A 7 18.79 -12.60 1.80
N ASN A 8 19.89 -13.25 1.46
CA ASN A 8 19.90 -14.21 0.37
C ASN A 8 19.21 -15.51 0.84
N ARG A 9 18.20 -15.98 0.08
CA ARG A 9 17.50 -17.22 0.42
C ARG A 9 18.38 -18.46 0.24
N SER A 10 19.24 -18.45 -0.78
CA SER A 10 20.05 -19.59 -1.20
C SER A 10 21.40 -19.67 -0.49
N GLN A 11 21.90 -18.54 0.00
CA GLN A 11 23.18 -18.43 0.73
C GLN A 11 23.00 -17.69 2.07
N PRO A 12 22.34 -18.30 3.08
CA PRO A 12 22.12 -17.66 4.38
C PRO A 12 23.40 -17.24 5.11
N GLU A 13 24.54 -17.88 4.81
CA GLU A 13 25.86 -17.60 5.39
C GLU A 13 26.42 -16.22 5.04
N LEU A 14 25.89 -15.55 4.01
CA LEU A 14 26.26 -14.17 3.68
C LEU A 14 25.73 -13.17 4.73
N GLY A 15 24.81 -13.59 5.59
CA GLY A 15 24.21 -12.77 6.65
C GLY A 15 22.97 -12.01 6.17
N THR A 16 22.65 -10.95 6.90
CA THR A 16 21.45 -10.14 6.71
C THR A 16 21.80 -8.66 6.63
N LEU A 17 21.01 -7.88 5.89
CA LEU A 17 21.10 -6.43 5.82
C LEU A 17 19.77 -5.80 6.21
N THR A 18 19.77 -4.92 7.19
CA THR A 18 18.58 -4.11 7.51
C THR A 18 18.62 -2.81 6.71
N VAL A 19 17.54 -2.53 5.98
CA VAL A 19 17.37 -1.34 5.15
C VAL A 19 16.11 -0.60 5.60
N THR A 20 16.22 0.72 5.75
CA THR A 20 15.08 1.60 5.99
C THR A 20 14.49 2.06 4.66
N PHE A 21 13.17 1.97 4.53
CA PHE A 21 12.42 2.34 3.34
C PHE A 21 11.43 3.50 3.63
N PRO A 22 11.34 4.49 2.72
CA PRO A 22 12.11 4.59 1.48
C PRO A 22 13.59 4.88 1.73
N ILE A 23 14.44 4.43 0.81
CA ILE A 23 15.89 4.58 0.89
C ILE A 23 16.22 6.06 0.65
N PRO A 24 16.85 6.75 1.61
CA PRO A 24 17.29 8.13 1.40
C PRO A 24 18.31 8.21 0.26
N GLU A 25 18.23 9.24 -0.58
CA GLU A 25 19.12 9.42 -1.74
C GLU A 25 20.61 9.34 -1.35
N GLU A 26 20.99 10.00 -0.26
CA GLU A 26 22.35 9.99 0.30
C GLU A 26 22.85 8.60 0.73
N ARG A 27 21.96 7.62 0.93
CA ARG A 27 22.29 6.25 1.32
C ARG A 27 22.12 5.24 0.19
N TYR A 28 21.54 5.64 -0.95
CA TYR A 28 21.16 4.73 -2.01
C TYR A 28 22.35 3.92 -2.54
N GLU A 29 23.45 4.57 -2.89
CA GLU A 29 24.65 3.87 -3.38
C GLU A 29 25.21 2.87 -2.37
N ASN A 30 25.23 3.25 -1.08
CA ASN A 30 25.73 2.39 -0.01
C ASN A 30 24.83 1.17 0.21
N VAL A 31 23.50 1.35 0.17
CA VAL A 31 22.54 0.26 0.30
C VAL A 31 22.67 -0.72 -0.88
N ILE A 32 22.71 -0.22 -2.11
CA ILE A 32 22.89 -1.06 -3.30
C ILE A 32 24.22 -1.83 -3.26
N PHE A 33 25.31 -1.19 -2.82
CA PHE A 33 26.59 -1.86 -2.64
C PHE A 33 26.51 -2.98 -1.58
N ALA A 34 25.84 -2.74 -0.46
CA ALA A 34 25.66 -3.74 0.59
C ALA A 34 24.80 -4.93 0.12
N LEU A 35 23.73 -4.68 -0.65
CA LEU A 35 22.89 -5.73 -1.23
C LEU A 35 23.67 -6.61 -2.22
N LYS A 36 24.54 -6.00 -3.03
CA LYS A 36 25.43 -6.76 -3.94
C LYS A 36 26.38 -7.69 -3.21
N ASN A 37 26.90 -7.29 -2.04
CA ASN A 37 27.73 -8.18 -1.21
C ASN A 37 26.96 -9.40 -0.68
N LEU A 38 25.65 -9.27 -0.51
CA LEU A 38 24.73 -10.37 -0.20
C LEU A 38 24.23 -11.12 -1.44
N GLN A 39 24.69 -10.75 -2.64
CA GLN A 39 24.26 -11.32 -3.92
C GLN A 39 22.72 -11.24 -4.11
N ILE A 40 22.12 -10.14 -3.69
CA ILE A 40 20.70 -9.79 -3.89
C ILE A 40 20.56 -8.35 -4.41
N GLY A 41 19.33 -7.91 -4.71
CA GLY A 41 19.04 -6.57 -5.21
C GLY A 41 19.09 -6.47 -6.74
N ASP A 42 18.78 -7.56 -7.44
CA ASP A 42 18.55 -7.56 -8.88
C ASP A 42 17.30 -6.73 -9.22
N ALA A 43 17.44 -5.73 -10.09
CA ALA A 43 16.38 -4.79 -10.46
C ALA A 43 15.16 -5.46 -11.13
N GLY A 44 15.31 -6.66 -11.69
CA GLY A 44 14.24 -7.38 -12.40
C GLY A 44 13.74 -8.64 -11.70
N LYS A 45 14.28 -8.98 -10.52
CA LYS A 45 13.92 -10.22 -9.81
C LYS A 45 13.61 -9.93 -8.35
N GLN A 46 12.65 -10.67 -7.82
CA GLN A 46 12.41 -10.75 -6.39
C GLN A 46 13.42 -11.71 -5.76
N ASP A 47 14.65 -11.25 -5.56
CA ASP A 47 15.76 -12.04 -5.01
C ASP A 47 16.07 -11.71 -3.54
N CYS A 48 15.49 -10.64 -3.00
CA CYS A 48 15.59 -10.29 -1.59
C CYS A 48 14.56 -11.10 -0.78
N CYS A 49 15.03 -12.02 0.07
CA CYS A 49 14.17 -12.67 1.06
C CYS A 49 13.99 -11.75 2.25
N ILE A 50 12.74 -11.42 2.57
CA ILE A 50 12.39 -10.58 3.71
C ILE A 50 12.41 -11.46 4.95
N ASP A 51 13.38 -11.25 5.83
CA ASP A 51 13.49 -11.98 7.08
C ASP A 51 12.48 -11.46 8.12
N SER A 52 12.43 -10.13 8.25
CA SER A 52 11.46 -9.44 9.11
C SER A 52 11.23 -8.01 8.63
N ILE A 53 10.05 -7.47 8.92
CA ILE A 53 9.74 -6.05 8.75
C ILE A 53 9.35 -5.43 10.08
N HIS A 54 9.86 -4.23 10.34
CA HIS A 54 9.42 -3.37 11.41
C HIS A 54 8.70 -2.14 10.84
N ALA A 55 7.36 -2.10 10.98
CA ALA A 55 6.50 -1.05 10.45
C ALA A 55 5.46 -0.59 11.48
N PRO A 56 5.83 0.26 12.46
CA PRO A 56 4.92 0.66 13.56
C PRO A 56 3.60 1.27 13.11
N ASN A 57 3.64 2.08 12.04
CA ASN A 57 2.48 2.81 11.53
C ASN A 57 1.68 2.03 10.49
N CYS A 58 2.22 0.92 9.97
CA CYS A 58 1.56 0.09 8.95
C CYS A 58 1.85 -1.40 9.19
N PRO A 59 1.19 -2.03 10.18
CA PRO A 59 1.50 -3.40 10.58
C PRO A 59 1.24 -4.45 9.49
N ALA A 60 0.45 -4.13 8.46
CA ALA A 60 0.26 -5.03 7.31
C ALA A 60 1.56 -5.35 6.57
N MET A 61 2.55 -4.46 6.59
CA MET A 61 3.85 -4.72 5.97
C MET A 61 4.56 -5.92 6.61
N CYS A 62 4.33 -6.18 7.90
CA CYS A 62 4.92 -7.34 8.59
C CYS A 62 4.47 -8.68 7.99
N ARG A 63 3.34 -8.72 7.28
CA ARG A 63 2.83 -9.92 6.60
C ARG A 63 3.74 -10.40 5.48
N MET A 64 4.58 -9.52 4.93
CA MET A 64 5.58 -9.87 3.92
C MET A 64 6.80 -10.60 4.48
N SER A 65 6.92 -10.76 5.80
CA SER A 65 8.01 -11.55 6.38
C SER A 65 7.96 -12.99 5.86
N GLY A 66 9.09 -13.47 5.36
CA GLY A 66 9.24 -14.79 4.72
C GLY A 66 8.96 -14.82 3.22
N THR A 67 8.52 -13.73 2.61
CA THR A 67 8.32 -13.65 1.15
C THR A 67 9.57 -13.12 0.43
N LEU A 68 9.51 -13.15 -0.91
CA LEU A 68 10.53 -12.54 -1.76
C LEU A 68 10.01 -11.21 -2.28
N ALA A 69 10.90 -10.23 -2.38
CA ALA A 69 10.63 -8.95 -3.00
C ALA A 69 11.84 -8.49 -3.79
N ASN A 70 11.61 -7.54 -4.69
CA ASN A 70 12.65 -6.74 -5.29
C ASN A 70 12.88 -5.48 -4.42
N VAL A 71 14.12 -4.97 -4.38
CA VAL A 71 14.45 -3.82 -3.51
C VAL A 71 13.71 -2.55 -3.93
N ASP A 72 13.48 -2.36 -5.23
CA ASP A 72 12.80 -1.20 -5.78
C ASP A 72 11.28 -1.28 -5.49
N GLU A 73 10.68 -2.47 -5.43
CA GLU A 73 9.30 -2.65 -4.94
C GLU A 73 9.16 -2.18 -3.49
N LEU A 74 10.12 -2.54 -2.62
CA LEU A 74 10.12 -2.11 -1.22
C LEU A 74 10.34 -0.60 -1.08
N ASP A 75 11.23 -0.03 -1.88
CA ASP A 75 11.45 1.42 -1.94
C ASP A 75 10.22 2.18 -2.42
N TRP A 76 9.59 1.66 -3.48
CA TRP A 76 8.35 2.20 -4.01
C TRP A 76 7.22 2.17 -2.97
N LEU A 77 7.02 1.05 -2.29
CA LEU A 77 6.05 0.92 -1.20
C LEU A 77 6.37 1.88 -0.06
N GLY A 78 7.65 2.05 0.28
CA GLY A 78 8.11 3.04 1.25
C GLY A 78 7.62 4.45 0.90
N LYS A 79 7.85 4.88 -0.35
CA LYS A 79 7.41 6.19 -0.86
C LYS A 79 5.89 6.32 -0.89
N LYS A 80 5.19 5.29 -1.36
CA LYS A 80 3.72 5.28 -1.45
C LYS A 80 3.07 5.37 -0.07
N LEU A 81 3.57 4.64 0.92
CA LEU A 81 3.05 4.68 2.29
C LEU A 81 3.39 6.00 3.01
N GLU A 82 4.42 6.73 2.59
CA GLU A 82 4.69 8.08 3.11
C GLU A 82 3.68 9.12 2.64
N SER A 83 3.01 8.87 1.50
CA SER A 83 1.94 9.76 1.04
C SER A 83 0.60 9.52 1.74
N PHE A 84 0.48 8.43 2.51
CA PHE A 84 -0.77 8.07 3.17
C PHE A 84 -0.94 8.77 4.51
N ASP A 85 -2.16 9.25 4.77
CA ASP A 85 -2.53 9.70 6.10
C ASP A 85 -2.76 8.52 7.06
N GLN A 86 -3.01 8.81 8.34
CA GLN A 86 -3.21 7.77 9.36
C GLN A 86 -4.42 6.86 9.06
N TYR A 87 -5.47 7.39 8.44
CA TYR A 87 -6.64 6.61 8.08
C TYR A 87 -6.41 5.77 6.83
N GLU A 88 -5.70 6.28 5.83
CA GLU A 88 -5.30 5.51 4.65
C GLU A 88 -4.38 4.34 5.03
N LEU A 89 -3.45 4.53 5.97
CA LEU A 89 -2.64 3.45 6.53
C LEU A 89 -3.48 2.40 7.28
N LEU A 90 -4.53 2.83 7.97
CA LEU A 90 -5.50 1.92 8.62
C LEU A 90 -6.30 1.14 7.57
N GLN A 91 -6.79 1.82 6.53
CA GLN A 91 -7.52 1.21 5.41
C GLN A 91 -6.66 0.16 4.72
N PHE A 92 -5.42 0.52 4.38
CA PHE A 92 -4.42 -0.40 3.80
C PHE A 92 -4.19 -1.62 4.70
N SER A 93 -3.98 -1.40 6.01
CA SER A 93 -3.69 -2.49 6.93
C SER A 93 -4.86 -3.47 7.08
N ALA A 94 -6.08 -2.94 7.18
CA ALA A 94 -7.29 -3.74 7.31
C ALA A 94 -7.62 -4.49 6.01
N ALA A 95 -7.42 -3.85 4.86
CA ALA A 95 -7.65 -4.47 3.56
C ALA A 95 -6.64 -5.60 3.27
N ALA A 96 -5.37 -5.41 3.60
CA ALA A 96 -4.35 -6.46 3.46
C ALA A 96 -4.70 -7.72 4.26
N GLU A 97 -5.23 -7.57 5.48
CA GLU A 97 -5.73 -8.70 6.27
C GLU A 97 -6.98 -9.33 5.66
N ARG A 98 -7.94 -8.50 5.22
CA ARG A 98 -9.18 -8.94 4.60
C ARG A 98 -8.93 -9.81 3.36
N PHE A 99 -8.05 -9.37 2.47
CA PHE A 99 -7.75 -10.10 1.23
C PHE A 99 -6.69 -11.19 1.41
N GLY A 100 -6.05 -11.26 2.59
CA GLY A 100 -5.01 -12.24 2.85
C GLY A 100 -3.77 -12.01 1.99
N LEU A 101 -3.29 -10.78 1.91
CA LEU A 101 -2.13 -10.41 1.09
C LEU A 101 -0.82 -10.57 1.88
N TYR A 102 0.23 -10.96 1.18
CA TYR A 102 1.55 -11.26 1.76
C TYR A 102 2.73 -10.86 0.88
N SER A 103 2.59 -10.69 -0.44
CA SER A 103 3.73 -10.34 -1.30
C SER A 103 3.83 -8.84 -1.59
N ALA A 104 5.03 -8.39 -1.99
CA ALA A 104 5.25 -6.98 -2.32
C ALA A 104 4.36 -6.51 -3.48
N ASP A 105 4.17 -7.34 -4.51
CA ASP A 105 3.31 -6.99 -5.65
C ASP A 105 1.82 -6.87 -5.26
N GLU A 106 1.31 -7.77 -4.42
CA GLU A 106 -0.07 -7.67 -3.90
C GLU A 106 -0.27 -6.41 -3.06
N MET A 107 0.75 -6.02 -2.28
CA MET A 107 0.72 -4.79 -1.48
C MET A 107 0.78 -3.54 -2.38
N ILE A 108 1.52 -3.60 -3.49
CA ILE A 108 1.53 -2.55 -4.50
C ILE A 108 0.13 -2.41 -5.12
N ASP A 109 -0.47 -3.52 -5.56
CA ASP A 109 -1.83 -3.52 -6.12
C ASP A 109 -2.84 -2.95 -5.14
N LEU A 110 -2.77 -3.37 -3.86
CA LEU A 110 -3.68 -2.88 -2.83
C LEU A 110 -3.56 -1.36 -2.62
N SER A 111 -2.37 -0.79 -2.78
CA SER A 111 -2.14 0.64 -2.54
C SER A 111 -2.93 1.57 -3.48
N PHE A 112 -3.47 1.04 -4.59
CA PHE A 112 -4.29 1.79 -5.53
C PHE A 112 -5.76 1.91 -5.11
N CYS A 113 -6.28 0.93 -4.38
CA CYS A 113 -7.71 0.89 -4.05
C CYS A 113 -7.99 0.85 -2.54
N ALA A 114 -6.97 0.82 -1.69
CA ALA A 114 -7.14 0.75 -0.23
C ALA A 114 -7.99 1.91 0.32
N ASN A 115 -7.77 3.13 -0.19
CA ASN A 115 -8.45 4.33 0.27
C ASN A 115 -9.93 4.41 -0.14
N GLU A 116 -10.41 3.54 -1.03
CA GLU A 116 -11.81 3.43 -1.45
C GLU A 116 -12.65 2.53 -0.51
N MET A 117 -12.00 1.77 0.38
CA MET A 117 -12.67 0.89 1.35
C MET A 117 -12.89 1.60 2.67
N THR A 118 -14.07 1.46 3.29
CA THR A 118 -14.32 2.08 4.60
C THR A 118 -13.92 1.14 5.73
N VAL A 119 -13.18 1.66 6.71
CA VAL A 119 -12.81 0.91 7.92
C VAL A 119 -13.40 1.60 9.16
N ILE A 120 -14.22 0.85 9.89
CA ILE A 120 -14.73 1.29 11.20
C ILE A 120 -13.89 0.62 12.28
N SER A 121 -12.97 1.37 12.87
CA SER A 121 -12.15 0.92 14.01
C SER A 121 -12.70 1.39 15.37
N ASP A 122 -13.53 2.43 15.39
CA ASP A 122 -14.19 2.95 16.57
C ASP A 122 -15.68 3.19 16.29
N PHE A 123 -16.54 2.61 17.11
CA PHE A 123 -18.00 2.71 17.02
C PHE A 123 -18.58 3.74 18.01
N SER A 124 -17.75 4.48 18.76
CA SER A 124 -18.19 5.43 19.78
C SER A 124 -18.99 6.61 19.23
N ASP A 125 -18.71 7.04 17.99
CA ASP A 125 -19.36 8.17 17.32
C ASP A 125 -19.73 7.80 15.88
N LEU A 126 -20.95 7.30 15.69
CA LEU A 126 -21.48 6.95 14.36
C LEU A 126 -21.57 8.16 13.43
N GLY A 127 -21.71 9.38 13.95
CA GLY A 127 -21.72 10.58 13.12
C GLY A 127 -20.37 10.80 12.42
N LYS A 128 -19.27 10.64 13.15
CA LYS A 128 -17.92 10.66 12.57
C LYS A 128 -17.69 9.51 11.60
N VAL A 129 -18.17 8.31 11.94
CA VAL A 129 -18.06 7.14 11.06
C VAL A 129 -18.72 7.39 9.71
N GLY A 130 -19.95 7.89 9.68
CA GLY A 130 -20.65 8.11 8.41
C GLY A 130 -20.09 9.26 7.60
N ARG A 131 -19.63 10.34 8.23
CA ARG A 131 -18.89 11.41 7.53
C ARG A 131 -17.59 10.90 6.91
N LYS A 132 -16.86 10.05 7.63
CA LYS A 132 -15.65 9.41 7.12
C LYS A 132 -15.96 8.46 5.96
N HIS A 133 -17.01 7.65 6.09
CA HIS A 133 -17.51 6.81 5.00
C HIS A 133 -17.89 7.64 3.77
N TYR A 134 -18.57 8.77 3.97
CA TYR A 134 -18.95 9.68 2.90
C TYR A 134 -17.73 10.17 2.12
N LEU A 135 -16.70 10.65 2.83
CA LEU A 135 -15.45 11.09 2.22
C LEU A 135 -14.72 9.95 1.50
N THR A 136 -14.73 8.73 2.04
CA THR A 136 -14.15 7.55 1.36
C THR A 136 -14.84 7.28 0.01
N VAL A 137 -16.17 7.41 -0.07
CA VAL A 137 -16.94 7.09 -1.29
C VAL A 137 -16.93 8.24 -2.30
N HIS A 138 -16.90 9.50 -1.84
CA HIS A 138 -17.01 10.68 -2.71
C HIS A 138 -15.67 11.37 -2.95
N GLY A 139 -14.60 10.96 -2.28
CA GLY A 139 -13.24 11.50 -2.37
C GLY A 139 -13.04 12.82 -1.63
N ALA A 140 -13.94 13.79 -1.81
CA ALA A 140 -13.90 15.08 -1.15
C ALA A 140 -15.31 15.61 -0.86
N ALA A 141 -15.40 16.52 0.10
CA ALA A 141 -16.61 17.29 0.39
C ALA A 141 -16.19 18.67 0.89
N ASP A 142 -17.02 19.69 0.64
CA ASP A 142 -16.84 20.96 1.32
C ASP A 142 -17.31 20.88 2.78
N THR A 143 -16.90 21.86 3.59
CA THR A 143 -17.18 21.83 5.03
C THR A 143 -18.67 21.96 5.34
N GLU A 144 -19.42 22.73 4.55
CA GLU A 144 -20.85 22.98 4.79
C GLU A 144 -21.68 21.73 4.48
N GLU A 145 -21.36 21.04 3.39
CA GLU A 145 -21.88 19.72 3.06
C GLU A 145 -21.58 18.73 4.20
N LEU A 146 -20.32 18.66 4.65
CA LEU A 146 -19.92 17.70 5.68
C LEU A 146 -20.60 17.96 7.04
N GLU A 147 -20.86 19.22 7.37
CA GLU A 147 -21.57 19.63 8.60
C GLU A 147 -23.08 19.34 8.53
N THR A 148 -23.67 19.40 7.34
CA THR A 148 -25.12 19.18 7.13
C THR A 148 -25.48 17.71 6.92
N LEU A 149 -24.51 16.85 6.58
CA LEU A 149 -24.71 15.40 6.44
C LEU A 149 -25.16 14.74 7.75
N ASP A 150 -26.20 13.92 7.66
CA ASP A 150 -26.54 12.97 8.73
C ASP A 150 -25.56 11.79 8.71
N GLY A 151 -24.39 12.00 9.30
CA GLY A 151 -23.36 10.96 9.42
C GLY A 151 -23.85 9.74 10.20
N LYS A 152 -24.79 9.89 11.14
CA LYS A 152 -25.29 8.74 11.90
C LYS A 152 -26.14 7.85 11.02
N GLU A 153 -27.02 8.42 10.22
CA GLU A 153 -27.82 7.69 9.24
C GLU A 153 -26.92 6.99 8.22
N LEU A 154 -25.92 7.67 7.67
CA LEU A 154 -24.95 7.08 6.74
C LEU A 154 -24.19 5.89 7.34
N ALA A 155 -23.72 6.01 8.58
CA ALA A 155 -23.04 4.90 9.26
C ALA A 155 -23.98 3.70 9.48
N GLN A 156 -25.23 3.96 9.86
CA GLN A 156 -26.23 2.91 10.03
C GLN A 156 -26.56 2.23 8.69
N ALA A 157 -26.70 3.00 7.62
CA ALA A 157 -26.91 2.48 6.27
C ALA A 157 -25.72 1.62 5.81
N LEU A 158 -24.49 2.04 6.05
CA LEU A 158 -23.29 1.24 5.77
C LEU A 158 -23.32 -0.11 6.51
N ILE A 159 -23.51 -0.07 7.84
CA ILE A 159 -23.44 -1.26 8.70
C ILE A 159 -24.58 -2.26 8.39
N SER A 160 -25.78 -1.75 8.09
CA SER A 160 -26.95 -2.60 7.82
C SER A 160 -27.09 -2.99 6.36
N GLY A 161 -26.54 -2.21 5.43
CA GLY A 161 -26.73 -2.36 4.00
C GLY A 161 -25.78 -3.33 3.32
N GLN A 162 -24.61 -3.59 3.89
CA GLN A 162 -23.64 -4.53 3.30
C GLN A 162 -22.85 -5.30 4.38
N PRO A 163 -22.39 -6.53 4.10
CA PRO A 163 -21.60 -7.29 5.05
C PRO A 163 -20.19 -6.70 5.19
N GLY A 164 -19.84 -6.28 6.40
CA GLY A 164 -18.46 -5.96 6.77
C GLY A 164 -17.63 -7.22 7.08
N THR A 165 -16.30 -7.12 6.93
CA THR A 165 -15.37 -8.17 7.36
C THR A 165 -14.58 -7.70 8.56
N VAL A 166 -14.62 -8.47 9.64
CA VAL A 166 -13.89 -8.19 10.88
C VAL A 166 -12.42 -8.53 10.69
N THR A 167 -11.54 -7.59 11.05
CA THR A 167 -10.08 -7.73 11.10
C THR A 167 -9.57 -7.24 12.45
N GLN A 168 -8.30 -7.43 12.75
CA GLN A 168 -7.70 -6.85 13.97
C GLN A 168 -7.70 -5.30 13.97
N PHE A 169 -7.94 -4.67 12.82
CA PHE A 169 -7.93 -3.23 12.63
C PHE A 169 -9.34 -2.60 12.66
N GLY A 170 -10.39 -3.41 12.75
CA GLY A 170 -11.78 -2.95 12.75
C GLY A 170 -12.65 -3.75 11.80
N VAL A 171 -13.73 -3.15 11.31
CA VAL A 171 -14.63 -3.77 10.32
C VAL A 171 -14.44 -3.07 8.97
N VAL A 172 -14.07 -3.85 7.96
CA VAL A 172 -13.81 -3.38 6.59
C VAL A 172 -15.05 -3.56 5.72
N TYR A 173 -15.45 -2.49 5.07
CA TYR A 173 -16.54 -2.44 4.08
C TYR A 173 -15.93 -2.11 2.72
N ASN A 174 -16.16 -2.99 1.74
CA ASN A 174 -15.50 -2.88 0.44
C ASN A 174 -16.07 -1.78 -0.44
N ASN A 175 -17.30 -1.31 -0.21
CA ASN A 175 -17.93 -0.29 -1.06
C ASN A 175 -17.97 -0.68 -2.55
N GLY A 176 -18.00 -1.98 -2.87
CA GLY A 176 -17.96 -2.48 -4.25
C GLY A 176 -16.56 -2.64 -4.85
N VAL A 177 -15.51 -2.21 -4.15
CA VAL A 177 -14.11 -2.33 -4.57
C VAL A 177 -13.73 -3.80 -4.73
N ARG A 178 -13.02 -4.09 -5.83
CA ARG A 178 -12.41 -5.37 -6.13
C ARG A 178 -10.90 -5.15 -6.24
N LEU A 179 -10.12 -5.99 -5.56
CA LEU A 179 -8.68 -5.98 -5.73
C LEU A 179 -8.36 -6.57 -7.11
N GLU A 180 -7.75 -5.74 -7.97
CA GLU A 180 -7.33 -6.13 -9.31
C GLU A 180 -5.80 -6.02 -9.41
N PRO A 181 -5.14 -6.97 -10.10
CA PRO A 181 -3.70 -6.93 -10.28
C PRO A 181 -3.32 -5.90 -11.35
N VAL A 182 -2.85 -4.73 -10.92
CA VAL A 182 -2.46 -3.61 -11.79
C VAL A 182 -0.95 -3.64 -12.05
N TYR A 183 -0.16 -4.06 -11.06
CA TYR A 183 1.29 -4.11 -11.16
C TYR A 183 1.77 -5.36 -11.91
N ASN A 184 2.35 -5.12 -13.08
CA ASN A 184 2.80 -6.18 -14.00
C ASN A 184 4.13 -6.85 -13.62
N ARG A 185 4.72 -6.52 -12.46
CA ARG A 185 6.04 -7.00 -11.97
C ARG A 185 7.22 -6.73 -12.91
N LYS A 186 7.06 -5.82 -13.88
CA LYS A 186 8.11 -5.43 -14.84
C LYS A 186 8.46 -3.96 -14.69
N GLN A 187 7.45 -3.11 -14.54
CA GLN A 187 7.61 -1.67 -14.40
C GLN A 187 6.86 -1.23 -13.15
N LEU A 188 7.57 -0.62 -12.21
CA LEU A 188 6.96 -0.04 -11.02
C LEU A 188 5.91 0.99 -11.45
N PRO A 189 4.74 1.03 -10.79
CA PRO A 189 3.75 2.04 -11.09
C PRO A 189 4.32 3.43 -10.80
N GLN A 190 3.76 4.46 -11.41
CA GLN A 190 4.21 5.81 -11.12
C GLN A 190 3.70 6.27 -9.77
N ASN A 191 4.62 6.80 -8.96
CA ASN A 191 4.26 7.60 -7.81
C ASN A 191 4.10 9.04 -8.29
N TRP A 192 2.87 9.56 -8.22
CA TRP A 192 2.47 10.90 -8.68
C TRP A 192 3.20 12.06 -7.98
N ILE A 193 4.07 11.77 -7.00
CA ILE A 193 4.82 12.76 -6.22
C ILE A 193 6.29 12.74 -6.64
N ALA A 194 6.56 13.04 -7.90
CA ALA A 194 7.87 13.56 -8.28
C ALA A 194 7.71 15.07 -8.46
N GLU A 195 8.06 15.85 -7.43
CA GLU A 195 8.08 17.33 -7.43
C GLU A 195 8.89 17.92 -8.62
N THR A 196 9.64 17.07 -9.32
CA THR A 196 10.54 17.38 -10.44
C THR A 196 10.14 16.73 -11.77
N CYS A 197 8.97 16.10 -11.89
CA CYS A 197 8.53 15.54 -13.19
C CYS A 197 8.21 16.67 -14.19
N ILE A 198 9.06 16.81 -15.22
CA ILE A 198 8.91 17.85 -16.25
C ILE A 198 8.04 17.36 -17.42
N MET A 199 8.09 16.07 -17.75
CA MET A 199 7.31 15.46 -18.82
C MET A 199 7.30 13.94 -18.69
N GLU A 200 6.18 13.34 -19.06
CA GLU A 200 6.00 11.89 -19.16
C GLU A 200 5.62 11.49 -20.60
N VAL A 201 6.11 10.34 -21.06
CA VAL A 201 5.81 9.79 -22.38
C VAL A 201 5.54 8.29 -22.26
N GLU A 202 4.31 7.87 -22.54
CA GLU A 202 3.94 6.46 -22.69
C GLU A 202 3.99 6.06 -24.17
N ILE A 203 4.68 4.96 -24.49
CA ILE A 203 4.83 4.46 -25.87
C ILE A 203 4.32 3.02 -25.94
N GLY A 204 3.13 2.85 -26.52
CA GLY A 204 2.52 1.55 -26.78
C GLY A 204 2.56 1.14 -28.25
N THR A 205 2.48 -0.16 -28.52
CA THR A 205 2.23 -0.68 -29.87
C THR A 205 0.73 -0.66 -30.17
N LYS A 206 0.32 -0.24 -31.37
CA LYS A 206 -1.11 -0.27 -31.78
C LYS A 206 -1.71 -1.66 -31.54
N GLY A 207 -2.69 -1.73 -30.63
CA GLY A 207 -3.45 -2.96 -30.32
C GLY A 207 -3.06 -3.65 -29.01
N ALA A 208 -2.08 -3.15 -28.26
CA ALA A 208 -1.92 -3.51 -26.84
C ALA A 208 -2.77 -2.55 -26.01
N GLU A 209 -3.76 -3.06 -25.28
CA GLU A 209 -4.45 -2.26 -24.26
C GLU A 209 -3.39 -1.74 -23.27
N ALA A 210 -3.38 -0.43 -23.07
CA ALA A 210 -2.50 0.19 -22.08
C ALA A 210 -2.88 -0.38 -20.71
N ALA A 211 -1.93 -1.03 -20.04
CA ALA A 211 -2.16 -1.66 -18.74
C ALA A 211 -2.41 -0.63 -17.62
N ASN A 212 -2.31 0.67 -17.91
CA ASN A 212 -2.45 1.76 -16.94
C ASN A 212 -3.31 2.92 -17.49
N ALA A 213 -4.42 2.61 -18.17
CA ALA A 213 -5.44 3.63 -18.41
C ALA A 213 -6.37 3.70 -17.19
N HIS A 214 -6.10 4.62 -16.27
CA HIS A 214 -7.08 5.05 -15.28
C HIS A 214 -7.48 6.50 -15.57
N GLU A 215 -8.78 6.66 -15.78
CA GLU A 215 -9.53 7.90 -16.02
C GLU A 215 -9.57 8.80 -14.78
#